data_AF-A0A6I0DTX9-F1
#
_entry.id   AF-A0A6I0DTX9-F1
#
_cell.length_a   1.000
_cell.length_b   1.000
_cell.length_c   1.000
_cell.angle_alpha   90.00
_cell.angle_beta   90.00
_cell.angle_gamma   90.00
#
_symmetry.space_group_name_H-M   'P 1'
#
loop_
_entity.id
_entity.type
_entity.pdbx_description
1 polymer ?
#
loop_
_entity_poly.entity_id
_entity_poly.type
_entity_poly.pdbx_seq_one_letter_code
_entity_poly.pdbx_strand_id
1 'polypeptide(L)'
;MHFDLSSKITLERIPERYYKPTDLIEKIRQTQYEKIETEIFDEPLLASGQIAAEIASLIKKKKAAKANCVLGLSGGSTPLFVYDELVRLHR
;
A
#
# COMPACT_ATOMS: atom_id res chain seq x y z
N MET A 1 7.42 -42.04 -16.85
CA MET A 1 7.50 -41.22 -15.62
C MET A 1 7.37 -39.76 -16.04
N HIS A 2 6.23 -39.14 -15.74
CA HIS A 2 5.97 -37.75 -16.09
C HIS A 2 6.48 -36.88 -14.94
N PHE A 3 7.64 -36.25 -15.12
CA PHE A 3 8.18 -35.31 -14.14
C PHE A 3 7.54 -33.94 -14.38
N ASP A 4 6.26 -33.82 -14.05
CA ASP A 4 5.56 -32.54 -14.02
C ASP A 4 5.97 -31.78 -12.75
N LEU A 5 7.23 -31.32 -12.76
CA LEU A 5 7.79 -30.45 -11.72
C LEU A 5 7.47 -28.97 -12.00
N SER A 6 6.94 -28.65 -13.18
CA SER A 6 6.51 -27.29 -13.56
C SER A 6 5.39 -26.76 -12.67
N SER A 7 4.47 -27.61 -12.24
CA SER A 7 3.37 -27.25 -11.33
C SER A 7 3.83 -26.97 -9.90
N LYS A 8 5.07 -27.34 -9.54
CA LYS A 8 5.68 -27.08 -8.23
C LYS A 8 6.64 -25.90 -8.20
N ILE A 9 6.85 -25.21 -9.33
CA ILE A 9 7.42 -23.85 -9.31
C ILE A 9 6.30 -22.88 -8.95
N THR A 10 5.60 -23.12 -7.84
CA THR A 10 4.99 -22.01 -7.11
C THR A 10 6.16 -21.26 -6.51
N LEU A 11 6.54 -20.14 -7.12
CA LEU A 11 7.33 -19.11 -6.43
C LEU A 11 6.60 -18.87 -5.11
N GLU A 12 7.10 -19.46 -4.02
CA GLU A 12 6.43 -19.41 -2.73
C GLU A 12 6.27 -17.94 -2.36
N ARG A 13 5.02 -17.50 -2.18
CA ARG A 13 4.70 -16.14 -1.72
C ARG A 13 5.46 -15.91 -0.42
N ILE A 14 6.26 -14.84 -0.36
CA ILE A 14 7.09 -14.54 0.82
C ILE A 14 6.14 -14.45 2.04
N PRO A 15 6.38 -15.20 3.12
CA PRO A 15 5.53 -15.13 4.31
C PRO A 15 5.45 -13.71 4.88
N GLU A 16 4.26 -13.31 5.37
CA GLU A 16 4.02 -11.92 5.79
C GLU A 16 5.00 -11.41 6.85
N ARG A 17 5.46 -12.29 7.74
CA ARG A 17 6.42 -11.99 8.82
C ARG A 17 7.74 -11.34 8.34
N TYR A 18 8.09 -11.48 7.05
CA TYR A 18 9.32 -10.93 6.52
C TYR A 18 9.21 -9.44 6.16
N TYR A 19 7.98 -8.93 5.96
CA TYR A 19 7.78 -7.57 5.50
C TYR A 19 6.77 -6.78 6.34
N LYS A 20 5.87 -7.44 7.06
CA LYS A 20 5.03 -6.81 8.09
C LYS A 20 5.70 -6.94 9.46
N PRO A 21 6.20 -5.83 10.04
CA PRO A 21 6.79 -5.87 11.38
C PRO A 21 5.70 -6.16 12.42
N THR A 22 5.97 -7.06 13.37
CA THR A 22 5.02 -7.37 14.45
C THR A 22 5.21 -6.43 15.64
N ASP A 23 6.46 -5.97 15.84
CA ASP A 23 6.86 -5.12 16.96
C ASP A 23 7.53 -3.82 16.49
N LEU A 24 7.55 -2.83 17.39
CA LEU A 24 8.20 -1.54 17.15
C LEU A 24 9.70 -1.67 16.87
N ILE A 25 10.38 -2.63 17.51
CA ILE A 25 11.82 -2.87 17.31
C ILE A 25 12.08 -3.35 15.87
N GLU A 26 11.24 -4.22 15.32
CA GLU A 26 11.35 -4.69 13.95
C GLU A 26 11.10 -3.56 12.94
N LYS A 27 10.08 -2.74 13.20
CA LYS A 27 9.75 -1.57 12.38
C LYS A 27 10.90 -0.55 12.32
N ILE A 28 11.53 -0.29 13.46
CA ILE A 28 12.71 0.59 13.55
C ILE A 28 13.88 -0.02 12.77
N ARG A 29 14.07 -1.34 12.85
CA ARG A 29 15.10 -2.05 12.06
C ARG A 29 14.86 -1.92 10.56
N GLN A 30 13.62 -2.06 10.10
CA GLN A 30 13.26 -1.92 8.68
C GLN A 30 13.53 -0.51 8.14
N THR A 31 13.32 0.52 8.97
CA THR A 31 13.46 1.93 8.57
C THR A 31 14.75 2.59 9.09
N GLN A 32 15.75 1.81 9.54
CA GLN A 32 16.88 2.33 10.32
C GLN A 32 17.73 3.38 9.59
N TYR A 33 17.85 3.28 8.26
CA TYR A 33 18.70 4.15 7.46
C TYR A 33 17.98 5.45 7.10
N GLU A 34 16.91 5.37 6.31
CA GLU A 34 16.17 6.52 5.81
C GLU A 34 15.22 7.11 6.86
N LYS A 35 14.78 6.31 7.84
CA LYS A 35 13.80 6.68 8.88
C LYS A 35 12.48 7.19 8.30
N ILE A 36 12.12 6.66 7.14
CA ILE A 36 10.85 6.95 6.46
C ILE A 36 9.87 5.85 6.81
N GLU A 37 8.69 6.25 7.27
CA GLU A 37 7.57 5.34 7.50
C GLU A 37 7.26 4.57 6.20
N THR A 38 7.42 3.26 6.24
CA THR A 38 7.34 2.40 5.05
C THR A 38 6.50 1.17 5.38
N GLU A 39 5.46 0.95 4.59
CA GLU A 39 4.61 -0.24 4.66
C GLU A 39 4.76 -1.06 3.38
N ILE A 40 4.92 -2.37 3.54
CA ILE A 40 5.09 -3.30 2.43
C ILE A 40 3.82 -4.14 2.30
N PHE A 41 3.29 -4.19 1.08
CA PHE A 41 2.12 -4.98 0.73
C PHE A 41 2.51 -6.07 -0.27
N ASP A 42 1.81 -7.19 -0.19
CA ASP A 42 1.92 -8.29 -1.14
C ASP A 42 1.24 -8.01 -2.47
N GLU A 43 0.08 -7.32 -2.42
CA GLU A 43 -0.68 -6.95 -3.61
C GLU A 43 -0.74 -5.43 -3.81
N PRO A 44 -0.50 -4.94 -5.03
CA PRO A 44 -0.53 -3.50 -5.32
C PRO A 44 -1.93 -2.89 -5.13
N LEU A 45 -3.00 -3.67 -5.33
CA LEU A 45 -4.37 -3.22 -5.12
C LEU A 45 -4.68 -2.97 -3.64
N LEU A 46 -4.12 -3.78 -2.74
CA LEU A 46 -4.27 -3.57 -1.29
C LEU A 46 -3.57 -2.27 -0.86
N ALA A 47 -2.33 -2.06 -1.33
CA ALA A 47 -1.61 -0.81 -1.10
C ALA A 47 -2.40 0.40 -1.62
N SER A 48 -2.93 0.29 -2.85
CA SER A 48 -3.67 1.39 -3.48
C SER A 48 -4.96 1.74 -2.73
N GLY A 49 -5.68 0.73 -2.24
CA GLY A 49 -6.87 0.92 -1.42
C GLY A 49 -6.57 1.58 -0.08
N GLN A 50 -5.47 1.18 0.58
CA GLN A 50 -5.03 1.81 1.83
C GLN A 50 -4.67 3.28 1.62
N ILE A 51 -3.87 3.59 0.59
CA ILE A 51 -3.50 4.97 0.24
C ILE A 51 -4.75 5.81 -0.08
N ALA A 52 -5.70 5.27 -0.85
CA ALA A 52 -6.94 5.95 -1.16
C ALA A 52 -7.79 6.24 0.10
N ALA A 53 -7.86 5.30 1.03
CA ALA A 53 -8.55 5.50 2.31
C ALA A 53 -7.91 6.61 3.15
N GLU A 54 -6.58 6.68 3.20
CA GLU A 54 -5.85 7.74 3.90
C GLU A 54 -6.08 9.12 3.27
N ILE A 55 -6.00 9.22 1.94
CA ILE A 55 -6.29 10.45 1.20
C ILE A 55 -7.74 10.89 1.45
N ALA A 56 -8.71 9.97 1.36
CA ALA A 56 -10.11 10.26 1.62
C ALA A 56 -10.35 10.75 3.06
N SER A 57 -9.66 10.15 4.04
CA SER A 57 -9.70 10.59 5.44
C SER A 57 -9.13 12.01 5.59
N LEU A 58 -8.00 12.30 4.95
CA LEU A 58 -7.39 13.62 4.94
C LEU A 58 -8.32 14.69 4.34
N ILE A 59 -8.95 14.40 3.20
CA ILE A 59 -9.93 15.28 2.55
C ILE A 59 -11.09 15.56 3.50
N LYS A 60 -11.69 14.52 4.10
CA LYS A 60 -12.81 14.65 5.05
C LYS A 60 -12.41 15.47 6.27
N LYS A 61 -11.23 15.24 6.83
CA LYS A 61 -10.68 15.98 7.97
C LYS A 61 -10.48 17.47 7.66
N LYS A 62 -9.90 17.80 6.51
CA LYS A 62 -9.71 19.19 6.06
C LYS A 62 -11.04 19.88 5.78
N LYS A 63 -11.99 19.18 5.14
CA LYS A 63 -13.36 19.67 4.92
C LYS A 63 -14.08 20.00 6.23
N ALA A 64 -13.99 19.11 7.23
CA ALA A 64 -14.56 19.36 8.55
C ALA A 64 -13.95 20.60 9.23
N ALA A 65 -12.65 20.84 9.02
CA ALA A 65 -11.95 22.03 9.50
C ALA A 65 -12.19 23.29 8.63
N LYS A 66 -13.08 23.24 7.62
CA LYS A 66 -13.32 24.32 6.64
C LYS A 66 -12.04 24.81 5.94
N ALA A 67 -11.06 23.92 5.81
CA ALA A 67 -9.80 24.20 5.15
C ALA A 67 -9.77 23.58 3.74
N ASN A 68 -9.08 24.23 2.82
CA ASN A 68 -8.82 23.66 1.50
C ASN A 68 -7.89 22.44 1.62
N CYS A 69 -8.23 21.38 0.88
CA CYS A 69 -7.35 20.23 0.67
C CYS A 69 -6.79 20.33 -0.74
N VAL A 70 -5.48 20.56 -0.86
CA VAL A 70 -4.77 20.66 -2.14
C VAL A 70 -3.94 19.38 -2.30
N LEU A 71 -4.10 18.69 -3.43
CA LEU A 71 -3.39 17.45 -3.74
C LEU A 71 -2.61 17.62 -5.05
N GLY A 72 -1.33 17.27 -5.03
CA GLY A 72 -0.51 17.15 -6.24
C GLY A 72 -0.62 15.73 -6.79
N LEU A 73 -1.32 15.55 -7.90
CA LEU A 73 -1.51 14.24 -8.53
C LEU A 73 -0.34 13.95 -9.48
N SER A 74 0.29 12.78 -9.31
CA SER A 74 1.34 12.28 -10.19
C SER A 74 0.75 11.43 -11.33
N GLY A 75 1.48 11.33 -12.44
CA GLY A 75 1.13 10.42 -13.53
C GLY A 75 1.72 9.02 -13.33
N GLY A 76 1.34 8.10 -14.23
CA GLY A 76 1.88 6.73 -14.29
C GLY A 76 0.80 5.66 -14.07
N SER A 77 1.16 4.40 -14.28
CA SER A 77 0.26 3.26 -14.11
C SER A 77 -0.02 2.93 -12.64
N THR A 78 0.96 3.13 -11.74
CA THR A 78 0.80 2.83 -10.32
C THR A 78 -0.22 3.75 -9.62
N PRO A 79 -0.16 5.10 -9.79
CA PRO A 79 -1.16 5.98 -9.15
C PRO A 79 -2.58 5.81 -9.69
N LEU A 80 -2.75 5.25 -10.89
CA LEU A 80 -4.07 5.05 -11.50
C LEU A 80 -4.98 4.19 -10.61
N PHE A 81 -4.46 3.11 -10.03
CA PHE A 81 -5.20 2.25 -9.11
C PHE A 81 -5.66 2.98 -7.84
N VAL A 82 -4.88 3.96 -7.36
CA VAL A 82 -5.27 4.80 -6.22
C VAL A 82 -6.43 5.70 -6.60
N TYR A 83 -6.43 6.24 -7.82
CA TYR A 83 -7.51 7.12 -8.29
C TYR A 83 -8.81 6.36 -8.51
N ASP A 84 -8.73 5.15 -9.06
CA ASP A 84 -9.90 4.27 -9.20
C ASP A 84 -10.51 3.96 -7.82
N GLU A 85 -9.68 3.66 -6.82
CA GLU A 85 -10.14 3.44 -5.45
C GLU A 85 -10.73 4.71 -4.80
N LEU A 86 -10.16 5.90 -5.05
CA LEU A 86 -10.74 7.16 -4.60
C LEU A 86 -12.11 7.43 -5.22
N VAL A 87 -12.27 7.15 -6.52
CA VAL A 87 -13.57 7.25 -7.20
C VAL A 87 -14.56 6.25 -6.60
N ARG A 88 -14.13 5.01 -6.32
CA ARG A 88 -14.94 3.97 -5.68
C ARG A 88 -15.42 4.40 -4.28
N LEU A 89 -14.56 5.02 -3.48
CA LEU A 89 -14.87 5.49 -2.12
C LEU A 89 -15.76 6.75 -2.08
N HIS A 90 -15.84 7.49 -3.18
CA HIS A 90 -16.63 8.72 -3.28
C HIS A 90 -18.05 8.48 -3.81
N ARG A 91 -18.25 7.44 -4.64
CA ARG A 91 -19.57 6.98 -5.06
C ARG A 91 -20.42 6.58 -3.85
#